data_AF-A0ABD5MUF9-F1
#
_entry.id   AF-A0ABD5MUF9-F1
#
_cell.length_a   1.000
_cell.length_b   1.000
_cell.length_c   1.000
_cell.angle_alpha   90.00
_cell.angle_beta   90.00
_cell.angle_gamma   90.00
#
_symmetry.space_group_name_H-M   'P 1'
#
loop_
_entity.id
_entity.type
_entity.pdbx_description
1 polymer ?
#
loop_
_entity_poly.entity_id
_entity_poly.type
_entity_poly.pdbx_seq_one_letter_code
_entity_poly.pdbx_strand_id
1 'polypeptide(L)'
;MPKRLEPPPLGPYRIVCPYCESKDSQNLTNTFSDCLCSNCGKSFRVLLTTVRAKRGRATKGMRCGHREYIIRIIISGNVERVLQFEDVGGSNLDLRSRDIMYAGYKIGKGNNKDWEKLFPAILGNVTTNQCVLIEEGVNIWELIREKRERDQSKR
;
A
#
# COMPACT_ATOMS: atom_id res chain seq x y z
N MET A 1 22.40 19.62 2.04
CA MET A 1 21.08 19.36 1.42
C MET A 1 20.70 17.90 1.65
N PRO A 2 19.48 17.58 2.09
CA PRO A 2 19.06 16.19 2.24
C PRO A 2 19.07 15.49 0.87
N LYS A 3 19.69 14.30 0.79
CA LYS A 3 19.69 13.48 -0.44
C LYS A 3 18.24 13.21 -0.86
N ARG A 4 17.92 13.48 -2.12
CA ARG A 4 16.63 13.14 -2.72
C ARG A 4 16.47 11.61 -2.64
N LEU A 5 15.34 11.16 -2.13
CA LEU A 5 14.99 9.75 -2.12
C LEU A 5 14.47 9.37 -3.50
N GLU A 6 14.89 8.22 -4.00
CA GLU A 6 14.49 7.72 -5.30
C GLU A 6 13.27 6.78 -5.17
N PRO A 7 12.41 6.72 -6.20
CA PRO A 7 11.37 5.70 -6.28
C PRO A 7 12.01 4.31 -6.30
N PRO A 8 11.27 3.28 -5.86
CA PRO A 8 11.80 1.92 -5.86
C PRO A 8 12.05 1.43 -7.29
N PRO A 9 13.07 0.58 -7.52
CA PRO A 9 13.25 -0.06 -8.81
C PRO A 9 12.02 -0.90 -9.18
N LEU A 10 11.84 -1.15 -10.47
CA LEU A 10 10.79 -2.04 -10.98
C LEU A 10 11.36 -3.44 -11.16
N GLY A 11 10.51 -4.47 -11.10
CA GLY A 11 10.94 -5.85 -11.26
C GLY A 11 10.20 -6.86 -10.38
N PRO A 12 10.78 -8.06 -10.18
CA PRO A 12 10.14 -9.12 -9.42
C PRO A 12 10.21 -8.87 -7.92
N TYR A 13 9.05 -8.88 -7.27
CA TYR A 13 8.90 -8.75 -5.82
C TYR A 13 8.09 -9.91 -5.26
N ARG A 14 8.44 -10.36 -4.04
CA ARG A 14 7.61 -11.31 -3.30
C ARG A 14 6.47 -10.55 -2.63
N ILE A 15 5.28 -10.68 -3.18
CA ILE A 15 4.08 -9.96 -2.74
C ILE A 15 3.11 -10.95 -2.13
N VAL A 16 2.51 -10.56 -1.01
CA VAL A 16 1.44 -11.33 -0.36
C VAL A 16 0.10 -10.95 -0.96
N CYS A 17 -0.69 -11.94 -1.37
CA CYS A 17 -2.04 -11.76 -1.88
C CYS A 17 -2.98 -11.22 -0.77
N PRO A 18 -3.70 -10.12 -1.00
CA PRO A 18 -4.61 -9.56 0.00
C PRO A 18 -5.90 -10.38 0.24
N TYR A 19 -6.14 -11.43 -0.56
CA TYR A 19 -7.35 -12.27 -0.43
C TYR A 19 -7.13 -13.60 0.27
N CYS A 20 -5.94 -14.19 0.13
CA CYS A 20 -5.66 -15.54 0.63
C CYS A 20 -4.28 -15.65 1.28
N GLU A 21 -3.54 -14.55 1.40
CA GLU A 21 -2.27 -14.44 2.13
C GLU A 21 -1.13 -15.32 1.59
N SER A 22 -1.34 -16.00 0.45
CA SER A 22 -0.27 -16.67 -0.28
C SER A 22 0.76 -15.67 -0.81
N LYS A 23 2.02 -16.10 -0.86
CA LYS A 23 3.16 -15.31 -1.33
C LYS A 23 3.51 -15.72 -2.75
N ASP A 24 3.44 -14.75 -3.67
CA ASP A 24 3.78 -14.95 -5.07
C ASP A 24 4.85 -13.96 -5.52
N SER A 25 5.68 -14.36 -6.48
CA SER A 25 6.56 -13.42 -7.17
C SER A 25 5.75 -12.67 -8.23
N GLN A 26 5.65 -11.36 -8.08
CA GLN A 26 4.93 -10.48 -9.01
C GLN A 26 5.93 -9.55 -9.69
N ASN A 27 5.86 -9.46 -11.01
CA ASN A 27 6.70 -8.55 -11.77
C ASN A 27 6.02 -7.17 -11.87
N LEU A 28 6.47 -6.22 -11.05
CA LEU A 28 5.87 -4.90 -10.96
C LEU A 28 6.50 -3.99 -12.02
N THR A 29 5.69 -3.58 -13.00
CA THR A 29 6.12 -2.75 -14.13
C THR A 29 5.84 -1.26 -13.94
N ASN A 30 5.06 -0.92 -12.92
CA ASN A 30 4.69 0.44 -12.57
C ASN A 30 4.56 0.58 -11.05
N THR A 31 4.61 1.82 -10.55
CA THR A 31 4.27 2.14 -9.16
C THR A 31 2.93 1.57 -8.74
N PHE A 32 1.93 1.62 -9.63
CA PHE A 32 0.67 0.90 -9.47
C PHE A 32 0.62 -0.22 -10.50
N SER A 33 0.55 -1.46 -10.02
CA SER A 33 0.49 -2.64 -10.87
C SER A 33 -0.70 -3.51 -10.49
N ASP A 34 -1.43 -3.99 -11.50
CA ASP A 34 -2.43 -5.03 -11.32
C ASP A 34 -1.72 -6.39 -11.27
N CYS A 35 -2.10 -7.20 -10.29
CA CYS A 35 -1.51 -8.51 -10.04
C CYS A 35 -2.61 -9.57 -10.06
N LEU A 36 -2.26 -10.79 -10.46
CA LEU A 36 -3.12 -11.96 -10.38
C LEU A 36 -2.52 -12.96 -9.40
N CYS A 37 -3.30 -13.37 -8.40
CA CYS A 37 -2.85 -14.37 -7.44
C CYS A 37 -2.87 -15.76 -8.08
N SER A 38 -1.75 -16.49 -8.05
CA SER A 38 -1.66 -17.83 -8.61
C SER A 38 -2.42 -18.87 -7.78
N ASN A 39 -2.58 -18.62 -6.47
CA ASN A 39 -3.24 -19.54 -5.55
C ASN A 39 -4.79 -19.44 -5.60
N CYS A 40 -5.35 -18.23 -5.60
CA CYS A 40 -6.81 -18.04 -5.55
C CYS A 40 -7.44 -17.46 -6.81
N GLY A 41 -6.64 -17.14 -7.84
CA GLY A 41 -7.11 -16.61 -9.12
C GLY A 41 -7.72 -15.21 -9.07
N LYS A 42 -7.69 -14.53 -7.92
CA LYS A 42 -8.25 -13.17 -7.77
C LYS A 42 -7.24 -12.12 -8.20
N SER A 43 -7.72 -11.11 -8.93
CA SER A 43 -6.94 -9.92 -9.24
C SER A 43 -6.90 -8.97 -8.04
N PHE A 44 -5.77 -8.31 -7.86
CA PHE A 44 -5.57 -7.29 -6.82
C PHE A 44 -4.63 -6.22 -7.35
N ARG A 45 -4.62 -5.04 -6.71
CA ARG A 45 -3.70 -3.95 -7.09
C ARG A 45 -2.60 -3.79 -6.05
N VAL A 46 -1.41 -3.43 -6.50
CA VAL A 46 -0.25 -3.18 -5.65
C VAL A 46 0.26 -1.77 -5.90
N LEU A 47 0.53 -1.04 -4.82
CA LEU A 47 1.33 0.19 -4.83
C LEU A 47 2.74 -0.14 -4.34
N LEU A 48 3.76 0.06 -5.17
CA LEU A 48 5.17 -0.04 -4.80
C LEU A 48 5.75 1.35 -4.50
N THR A 49 6.37 1.53 -3.34
CA THR A 49 6.82 2.85 -2.88
C THR A 49 8.04 2.80 -1.95
N THR A 50 8.72 3.93 -1.81
CA THR A 50 9.84 4.09 -0.87
C THR A 50 9.36 4.81 0.39
N VAL A 51 9.71 4.29 1.55
CA VAL A 51 9.36 4.90 2.85
C VAL A 51 10.24 6.13 3.06
N ARG A 52 9.62 7.29 3.32
CA ARG A 52 10.34 8.48 3.77
C ARG A 52 10.45 8.49 5.29
N ALA A 53 9.33 8.29 5.97
CA ALA A 53 9.24 8.28 7.42
C ALA A 53 8.05 7.44 7.87
N LYS A 54 8.17 6.82 9.04
CA LYS A 54 7.08 6.12 9.72
C LYS A 54 6.92 6.69 11.12
N ARG A 55 5.67 6.86 11.54
CA ARG A 55 5.30 7.12 12.94
C ARG A 55 4.25 6.10 13.33
N GLY A 56 4.41 5.50 14.51
CA GLY A 56 3.41 4.62 15.11
C GLY A 56 2.98 5.22 16.45
N ARG A 57 1.68 5.22 16.74
CA ARG A 57 1.13 5.64 18.03
C ARG A 57 0.31 4.51 18.61
N ALA A 58 0.57 4.17 19.87
CA ALA A 58 -0.34 3.33 20.64
C ALA A 58 -1.59 4.13 20.98
N THR A 59 -2.76 3.64 20.59
CA THR A 59 -4.05 4.27 20.90
C THR A 59 -4.37 4.01 22.38
N LYS A 60 -4.35 5.06 23.21
CA LYS A 60 -4.75 4.95 24.63
C LYS A 60 -6.21 4.54 24.72
N GLY A 61 -6.49 3.43 25.41
CA GLY A 61 -7.85 3.00 25.76
C GLY A 61 -8.48 1.93 24.84
N MET A 62 -7.85 1.57 23.72
CA MET A 62 -8.23 0.38 22.95
C MET A 62 -7.57 -0.87 23.54
N ARG A 63 -8.28 -2.00 23.50
CA ARG A 63 -7.80 -3.30 24.00
C ARG A 63 -6.41 -3.60 23.41
N CYS A 64 -5.54 -4.19 24.23
CA CYS A 64 -4.14 -4.46 23.92
C CYS A 64 -3.95 -5.00 22.48
N GLY A 65 -3.30 -4.23 21.60
CA GLY A 65 -2.88 -4.70 20.27
C GLY A 65 -3.03 -3.70 19.13
N HIS A 66 -3.94 -2.73 19.22
CA HIS A 66 -4.15 -1.78 18.13
C HIS A 66 -3.06 -0.71 18.07
N ARG A 67 -2.53 -0.47 16.87
CA ARG A 67 -1.57 0.60 16.60
C ARG A 67 -1.96 1.38 15.37
N GLU A 68 -1.99 2.70 15.52
CA GLU A 68 -2.15 3.60 14.41
C GLU A 68 -0.77 3.91 13.81
N TYR A 69 -0.64 3.77 12.50
CA TYR A 69 0.56 4.06 11.74
C TYR A 69 0.30 5.17 10.73
N ILE A 70 1.23 6.12 10.67
CA ILE A 70 1.31 7.17 9.65
C ILE A 70 2.64 7.00 8.93
N ILE A 71 2.60 6.67 7.64
CA ILE A 71 3.77 6.45 6.80
C ILE A 71 3.78 7.49 5.70
N ARG A 72 4.84 8.27 5.65
CA ARG A 72 5.16 9.14 4.52
C ARG A 72 5.91 8.32 3.50
N ILE A 73 5.42 8.31 2.27
CA ILE A 73 5.92 7.49 1.18
C ILE A 73 6.27 8.36 -0.03
N ILE A 74 7.14 7.84 -0.89
CA ILE A 74 7.54 8.47 -2.14
C ILE A 74 7.22 7.52 -3.29
N ILE A 75 6.37 8.01 -4.19
CA ILE A 75 5.98 7.29 -5.40
C ILE A 75 6.73 7.84 -6.62
N SER A 76 6.46 7.28 -7.81
CA SER A 76 7.03 7.78 -9.07
C SER A 76 6.85 9.29 -9.23
N GLY A 77 7.87 9.94 -9.81
CA GLY A 77 7.90 11.40 -9.97
C GLY A 77 8.30 12.17 -8.70
N ASN A 78 8.82 11.49 -7.67
CA ASN A 78 9.20 12.07 -6.37
C ASN A 78 8.03 12.73 -5.63
N VAL A 79 6.82 12.24 -5.87
CA VAL A 79 5.62 12.74 -5.23
C VAL A 79 5.51 12.10 -3.84
N GLU A 80 5.37 12.93 -2.81
CA GLU A 80 5.16 12.47 -1.44
C GLU A 80 3.67 12.27 -1.17
N ARG A 81 3.35 11.19 -0.46
CA ARG A 81 2.01 10.84 -0.01
C ARG A 81 2.03 10.34 1.42
N VAL A 82 0.88 10.39 2.08
CA VAL A 82 0.70 9.84 3.43
C VAL A 82 -0.22 8.64 3.35
N LEU A 83 0.21 7.54 3.96
CA LEU A 83 -0.62 6.38 4.26
C LEU A 83 -0.88 6.37 5.77
N GLN A 84 -2.13 6.41 6.17
CA GLN A 84 -2.55 6.27 7.56
C GLN A 84 -3.35 4.99 7.69
N PHE A 85 -3.08 4.15 8.68
CA PHE A 85 -3.77 2.88 8.90
C PHE A 85 -3.71 2.39 10.34
N GLU A 86 -4.63 1.51 10.68
CA GLU A 86 -4.63 0.80 11.95
C GLU A 86 -4.23 -0.67 11.73
N ASP A 87 -3.29 -1.13 12.53
CA ASP A 87 -2.92 -2.54 12.63
C ASP A 87 -3.77 -3.21 13.71
N VAL A 88 -4.50 -4.24 13.29
CA VAL A 88 -5.36 -5.10 14.12
C VAL A 88 -4.64 -6.34 14.61
N GLY A 89 -3.56 -6.75 13.93
CA GLY A 89 -2.86 -8.00 14.18
C GLY A 89 -1.83 -7.91 15.30
N GLY A 90 -1.67 -6.73 15.95
CA GLY A 90 -0.62 -6.47 16.94
C GLY A 90 0.79 -6.69 16.42
N SER A 91 0.96 -6.64 15.09
CA SER A 91 2.18 -7.01 14.41
C SER A 91 3.08 -5.79 14.22
N ASN A 92 4.33 -5.91 14.64
CA ASN A 92 5.31 -4.84 14.40
C ASN A 92 5.78 -4.88 12.95
N LEU A 93 5.27 -3.97 12.13
CA LEU A 93 5.83 -3.71 10.80
C LEU A 93 7.15 -2.93 10.96
N ASP A 94 8.31 -3.58 10.85
CA ASP A 94 9.59 -2.86 10.84
C ASP A 94 9.75 -2.18 9.48
N LEU A 95 9.71 -0.85 9.46
CA LEU A 95 9.91 -0.02 8.28
C LEU A 95 10.76 1.17 8.68
N ARG A 96 11.86 1.34 7.98
CA ARG A 96 12.82 2.42 8.15
C ARG A 96 12.74 3.38 6.98
N SER A 97 13.31 4.56 7.15
CA SER A 97 13.49 5.48 6.03
C SER A 97 14.31 4.77 4.95
N ARG A 98 13.91 4.95 3.68
CA ARG A 98 14.45 4.33 2.47
C ARG A 98 14.09 2.87 2.23
N ASP A 99 13.35 2.23 3.13
CA ASP A 99 12.85 0.89 2.86
C ASP A 99 11.88 0.91 1.67
N ILE A 100 11.92 -0.16 0.87
CA ILE A 100 10.94 -0.39 -0.17
C ILE A 100 9.78 -1.15 0.47
N MET A 101 8.58 -0.64 0.26
CA MET A 101 7.36 -1.25 0.75
C MET A 101 6.34 -1.38 -0.38
N TYR A 102 5.41 -2.31 -0.19
CA TYR A 102 4.23 -2.41 -1.02
C TYR A 102 2.96 -2.31 -0.19
N ALA A 103 1.91 -1.74 -0.77
CA ALA A 103 0.55 -1.80 -0.26
C ALA A 103 -0.30 -2.62 -1.23
N GLY A 104 -0.92 -3.70 -0.74
CA GLY A 104 -1.83 -4.54 -1.51
C GLY A 104 -3.29 -4.18 -1.24
N TYR A 105 -4.06 -4.08 -2.32
CA TYR A 105 -5.45 -3.66 -2.31
C TYR A 105 -6.36 -4.75 -2.89
N LYS A 106 -7.41 -5.10 -2.15
CA LYS A 106 -8.53 -5.85 -2.71
C LYS A 106 -9.30 -4.94 -3.67
N ILE A 107 -9.66 -5.47 -4.83
CA ILE A 107 -10.57 -4.84 -5.79
C ILE A 107 -11.99 -5.29 -5.41
N GLY A 108 -12.83 -4.33 -5.03
CA GLY A 108 -14.27 -4.55 -4.84
C GLY A 108 -15.10 -3.83 -5.89
N LYS A 109 -16.31 -4.36 -6.14
CA LYS A 109 -17.28 -3.73 -7.02
C LYS A 109 -17.87 -2.49 -6.33
N GLY A 110 -17.81 -1.35 -6.99
CA GLY A 110 -18.53 -0.16 -6.56
C GLY A 110 -20.05 -0.33 -6.70
N ASN A 111 -20.80 0.48 -5.96
CA ASN A 111 -22.28 0.49 -6.02
C ASN A 111 -22.80 1.05 -7.36
N ASN A 112 -21.96 1.76 -8.12
CA ASN A 112 -22.20 2.14 -9.50
C ASN A 112 -21.21 1.39 -10.40
N LYS A 113 -21.70 0.93 -11.56
CA LYS A 113 -21.01 0.01 -12.49
C LYS A 113 -19.67 0.51 -13.06
N ASP A 114 -19.26 1.75 -12.75
CA ASP A 114 -18.15 2.45 -13.42
C ASP A 114 -16.93 2.76 -12.54
N TRP A 115 -16.87 2.25 -11.31
CA TRP A 115 -15.69 2.41 -10.46
C TRP A 115 -15.37 1.18 -9.60
N GLU A 116 -14.10 0.78 -9.66
CA GLU A 116 -13.50 -0.17 -8.73
C GLU A 116 -13.19 0.55 -7.42
N LYS A 117 -13.57 -0.06 -6.29
CA LYS A 117 -13.15 0.41 -4.97
C LYS A 117 -11.94 -0.41 -4.54
N LEU A 118 -10.86 0.28 -4.22
CA LEU A 118 -9.65 -0.33 -3.67
C LEU A 118 -9.73 -0.31 -2.15
N PHE A 119 -9.64 -1.49 -1.55
CA PHE A 119 -9.62 -1.65 -0.11
C PHE A 119 -8.22 -2.07 0.30
N PRO A 120 -7.47 -1.21 1.03
CA PRO A 120 -6.19 -1.62 1.55
C PRO A 120 -6.39 -2.80 2.50
N ALA A 121 -5.58 -3.82 2.31
CA ALA A 121 -5.70 -5.06 3.07
C ALA A 121 -4.36 -5.55 3.62
N ILE A 122 -3.25 -5.20 2.97
CA ILE A 122 -1.94 -5.64 3.40
C ILE A 122 -0.86 -4.59 3.10
N LEU A 123 0.09 -4.46 4.02
CA LEU A 123 1.33 -3.71 3.81
C LEU A 123 2.50 -4.65 4.01
N GLY A 124 3.50 -4.60 3.13
CA GLY A 124 4.70 -5.39 3.26
C GLY A 124 5.97 -4.58 3.09
N ASN A 125 7.00 -4.92 3.87
CA ASN A 125 8.38 -4.49 3.66
C ASN A 125 9.05 -5.49 2.72
N VAL A 126 9.51 -5.01 1.57
CA VAL A 126 10.16 -5.85 0.57
C VAL A 126 11.50 -6.39 1.07
N THR A 127 12.26 -5.57 1.81
CA THR A 127 13.59 -5.92 2.29
C THR A 127 13.53 -7.02 3.35
N THR A 128 12.60 -6.89 4.30
CA THR A 128 12.48 -7.85 5.42
C THR A 128 11.50 -8.98 5.14
N ASN A 129 10.75 -8.93 4.03
CA ASN A 129 9.65 -9.84 3.70
C ASN A 129 8.58 -9.95 4.81
N GLN A 130 8.48 -8.92 5.66
CA GLN A 130 7.43 -8.80 6.68
C GLN A 130 6.19 -8.18 6.06
N CYS A 131 5.01 -8.62 6.52
CA CYS A 131 3.75 -8.01 6.14
C CYS A 131 2.80 -7.92 7.32
N VAL A 132 1.88 -6.96 7.27
CA VAL A 132 0.80 -6.78 8.24
C VAL A 132 -0.53 -6.63 7.53
N LEU A 133 -1.57 -7.22 8.10
CA LEU A 133 -2.94 -7.05 7.66
C LEU A 133 -3.47 -5.70 8.15
N ILE A 134 -4.25 -5.05 7.31
CA ILE A 134 -4.88 -3.76 7.61
C ILE A 134 -6.38 -3.98 7.71
N GLU A 135 -7.02 -3.33 8.69
CA GLU A 135 -8.47 -3.38 8.83
C GLU A 135 -9.19 -2.64 7.69
N GLU A 136 -10.31 -3.19 7.22
CA GLU A 136 -11.14 -2.55 6.20
C GLU A 136 -11.80 -1.29 6.78
N GLY A 137 -11.63 -0.14 6.11
CA GLY A 137 -12.15 1.16 6.58
C GLY A 137 -11.06 2.23 6.74
N VAL A 138 -9.81 1.81 6.67
CA VAL A 138 -8.65 2.69 6.68
C VAL A 138 -8.59 3.57 5.43
N ASN A 139 -8.42 4.87 5.67
CA ASN A 139 -8.54 5.94 4.71
C ASN A 139 -7.19 6.14 3.95
N ILE A 140 -7.03 5.52 2.76
CA ILE A 140 -5.94 5.85 1.81
C ILE A 140 -6.51 6.78 0.72
N TRP A 141 -7.11 7.92 1.11
CA TRP A 141 -7.91 8.72 0.18
C TRP A 141 -7.12 9.63 -0.78
N GLU A 142 -5.81 9.82 -0.61
CA GLU A 142 -5.09 10.83 -1.41
C GLU A 142 -4.51 10.34 -2.74
N LEU A 143 -4.52 9.04 -3.03
CA LEU A 143 -3.79 8.50 -4.20
C LEU A 143 -4.59 8.43 -5.51
N ILE A 144 -5.92 8.29 -5.46
CA ILE A 144 -6.73 7.97 -6.66
C ILE A 144 -7.37 9.22 -7.27
N ARG A 145 -7.51 10.32 -6.54
CA ARG A 145 -8.27 11.49 -7.00
C ARG A 145 -7.60 12.26 -8.15
N GLU A 146 -6.28 12.19 -8.30
CA GLU A 146 -5.55 13.04 -9.25
C GLU A 146 -5.57 12.56 -10.72
N LYS A 147 -5.98 11.32 -11.02
CA LYS A 147 -5.94 10.82 -12.41
C LYS A 147 -7.13 11.31 -13.24
N ARG A 148 -8.31 11.55 -12.65
CA ARG A 148 -9.51 12.00 -13.39
C ARG A 148 -9.65 13.52 -13.53
N GLU A 149 -9.15 14.31 -12.58
CA GLU A 149 -9.22 15.78 -12.68
C GLU A 149 -8.30 16.32 -13.80
N ARG A 150 -7.17 15.65 -14.08
CA ARG A 150 -6.27 16.00 -15.21
C ARG A 150 -6.83 15.64 -16.58
N ASP A 151 -7.65 14.59 -16.68
CA ASP A 151 -8.28 14.19 -17.94
C ASP A 151 -9.57 14.99 -18.23
N GLN A 152 -10.19 15.58 -17.20
CA GLN A 152 -11.34 16.48 -17.36
C GLN A 152 -10.96 17.95 -17.57
N SER A 153 -9.78 18.41 -17.14
CA SER A 153 -9.27 19.76 -17.44
C SER A 153 -8.61 19.92 -18.82
N LYS A 154 -8.68 18.89 -19.67
CA LYS A 154 -8.17 18.92 -21.06
C LYS A 154 -9.27 18.76 -22.12
N ARG A 155 -10.53 19.00 -21.75
CA ARG A 155 -11.67 19.06 -22.69
C ARG A 155 -12.35 20.41 -22.60
#